data_AF-A0A8B6EQ66-F1
#
_entry.id   AF-A0A8B6EQ66-F1
#
_cell.length_a   1.000
_cell.length_b   1.000
_cell.length_c   1.000
_cell.angle_alpha   90.00
_cell.angle_beta   90.00
_cell.angle_gamma   90.00
#
_symmetry.space_group_name_H-M   'P 1'
#
loop_
_entity.id
_entity.type
_entity.pdbx_description
1 polymer ?
#
loop_
_entity_poly.entity_id
_entity_poly.type
_entity_poly.pdbx_seq_one_letter_code
_entity_poly.pdbx_strand_id
1 'polypeptide(L)'
;MSNTFFLHTFILLLVGNVKSLPLDETAQAILQHNVNELKQTVVGLTQEVEELKHPKVVAFLAELGGNYFFPTYGQTLVYNQVHLNTGHGYSEYQCVFTAPVNGILF
;
A
#
# COMPACT_ATOMS: atom_id res chain seq x y z
N MET A 1 -28.15 71.52 5.82
CA MET A 1 -27.07 70.81 5.11
C MET A 1 -26.14 70.16 6.12
N SER A 2 -26.40 68.93 6.62
CA SER A 2 -25.39 68.13 7.33
C SER A 2 -26.01 66.78 7.75
N ASN A 3 -26.17 65.84 6.82
CA ASN A 3 -26.53 64.45 7.18
C ASN A 3 -25.92 63.44 6.22
N THR A 4 -25.62 63.87 5.00
CA THR A 4 -24.94 63.06 3.98
C THR A 4 -23.45 62.86 4.25
N PHE A 5 -22.78 63.83 4.89
CA PHE A 5 -21.34 63.77 5.16
C PHE A 5 -20.99 62.76 6.27
N PHE A 6 -21.85 62.63 7.28
CA PHE A 6 -21.68 61.64 8.36
C PHE A 6 -21.86 60.22 7.85
N LEU A 7 -22.83 59.99 6.96
CA LEU A 7 -23.09 58.66 6.40
C LEU A 7 -21.95 58.18 5.48
N HIS A 8 -21.42 59.07 4.63
CA HIS A 8 -20.31 58.72 3.73
C HIS A 8 -19.01 58.41 4.50
N THR A 9 -18.73 59.16 5.57
CA THR A 9 -17.53 58.95 6.41
C THR A 9 -17.62 57.64 7.20
N PHE A 10 -18.82 57.27 7.68
CA PHE A 10 -19.02 56.04 8.46
C PHE A 10 -18.92 54.78 7.58
N ILE A 11 -19.37 54.85 6.32
CA ILE A 11 -19.25 53.74 5.36
C ILE A 11 -17.78 53.50 5.00
N LEU A 12 -16.98 54.55 4.80
CA LEU A 12 -15.54 54.41 4.53
C LEU A 12 -14.76 53.81 5.71
N LEU A 13 -15.18 54.08 6.95
CA LEU A 13 -14.56 53.51 8.15
C LEU A 13 -14.90 52.02 8.35
N LEU A 14 -16.06 51.57 7.88
CA LEU A 14 -16.45 50.15 7.87
C LEU A 14 -15.80 49.38 6.72
N VAL A 15 -15.65 49.99 5.55
CA VAL A 15 -14.99 49.37 4.39
C VAL A 15 -13.47 49.29 4.58
N GLY A 16 -12.86 50.26 5.27
CA GLY A 16 -11.41 50.32 5.52
C GLY A 16 -10.88 49.40 6.62
N ASN A 17 -11.75 48.72 7.38
CA ASN A 17 -11.33 47.89 8.51
C ASN A 17 -11.96 46.49 8.51
N VAL A 18 -12.26 45.94 7.33
CA VAL A 18 -12.39 44.49 7.17
C VAL A 18 -10.97 43.92 7.12
N LYS A 19 -10.24 44.00 8.24
CA LYS A 19 -9.24 42.98 8.51
C LYS A 19 -10.00 41.67 8.39
N SER A 20 -9.65 40.87 7.39
CA SER A 20 -10.05 39.47 7.30
C SER A 20 -10.01 38.91 8.71
N LEU A 21 -11.16 38.52 9.27
CA LEU A 21 -11.17 37.77 10.51
C LEU A 21 -10.21 36.59 10.32
N PRO A 22 -9.33 36.24 11.27
CA PRO A 22 -8.46 35.09 11.16
C PRO A 22 -9.29 33.82 11.39
N LEU A 23 -10.28 33.58 10.54
CA LEU A 23 -10.57 32.22 10.15
C LEU A 23 -9.38 31.82 9.30
N ASP A 24 -8.68 30.78 9.73
CA ASP A 24 -7.97 29.82 8.86
C ASP A 24 -6.54 29.48 9.30
N GLU A 25 -5.82 30.26 10.12
CA GLU A 25 -4.45 29.82 10.51
C GLU A 25 -4.44 28.57 11.40
N THR A 26 -5.37 28.49 12.37
CA THR A 26 -5.51 27.30 13.22
C THR A 26 -6.09 26.12 12.46
N ALA A 27 -7.05 26.36 11.55
CA ALA A 27 -7.63 25.34 10.70
C ALA A 27 -6.60 24.80 9.69
N GLN A 28 -5.81 25.67 9.06
CA GLN A 28 -4.68 25.31 8.21
C GLN A 28 -3.63 24.51 9.00
N ALA A 29 -3.28 24.93 10.22
CA ALA A 29 -2.33 24.19 11.04
C ALA A 29 -2.82 22.77 11.39
N ILE A 30 -4.11 22.63 11.74
CA ILE A 30 -4.73 21.32 12.01
C ILE A 30 -4.79 20.47 10.75
N LEU A 31 -5.18 21.06 9.61
CA LEU A 31 -5.21 20.36 8.33
C LEU A 31 -3.82 19.91 7.90
N GLN A 32 -2.81 20.75 8.07
CA GLN A 32 -1.43 20.43 7.74
C GLN A 32 -0.88 19.32 8.64
N HIS A 33 -1.20 19.37 9.93
CA HIS A 33 -0.87 18.30 10.88
C HIS A 33 -1.48 16.96 10.43
N ASN A 34 -2.79 16.93 10.17
CA ASN A 34 -3.49 15.70 9.78
C ASN A 34 -2.99 15.16 8.43
N VAL A 35 -2.70 16.05 7.46
CA VAL A 35 -2.11 15.65 6.18
C VAL A 35 -0.73 15.01 6.39
N ASN A 36 0.09 15.54 7.28
CA ASN A 36 1.40 14.98 7.58
C ASN A 36 1.30 13.62 8.28
N GLU A 37 0.39 13.49 9.25
CA GLU A 37 0.10 12.23 9.96
C GLU A 37 -0.42 11.15 9.00
N LEU A 38 -1.35 11.51 8.11
CA LEU A 38 -1.87 10.62 7.07
C LEU A 38 -0.76 10.20 6.09
N LYS A 39 0.10 11.13 5.66
CA LYS A 39 1.25 10.81 4.80
C LYS A 39 2.18 9.81 5.46
N GLN A 40 2.49 9.99 6.75
CA GLN A 40 3.33 9.06 7.50
C GLN A 40 2.67 7.68 7.59
N THR A 41 1.39 7.63 7.91
CA THR A 41 0.64 6.36 7.96
C THR A 41 0.63 5.64 6.62
N VAL A 42 0.41 6.36 5.51
CA VAL A 42 0.45 5.76 4.15
C VAL A 42 1.84 5.24 3.81
N VAL A 43 2.90 5.98 4.15
CA VAL A 43 4.29 5.51 3.93
C VAL A 43 4.58 4.24 4.75
N GLY A 44 4.16 4.21 6.02
CA GLY A 44 4.35 3.03 6.87
C GLY A 44 3.61 1.79 6.33
N LEU A 45 2.33 1.94 5.98
CA LEU A 45 1.52 0.84 5.45
C LEU A 45 2.00 0.35 4.09
N THR A 46 2.46 1.25 3.22
CA THR A 46 3.02 0.84 1.92
C THR A 46 4.28 0.02 2.10
N GLN A 47 5.16 0.39 3.04
CA GLN A 47 6.34 -0.41 3.36
C GLN A 47 5.97 -1.78 3.96
N GLU A 48 5.03 -1.83 4.90
CA GLU A 48 4.56 -3.08 5.49
C GLU A 48 3.97 -4.03 4.43
N VAL A 49 3.21 -3.50 3.47
CA VAL A 49 2.69 -4.28 2.34
C VAL A 49 3.83 -4.84 1.47
N GLU A 50 4.87 -4.07 1.19
CA GLU A 50 6.05 -4.58 0.44
C GLU A 50 6.79 -5.69 1.20
N GLU A 51 6.88 -5.59 2.53
CA GLU A 51 7.47 -6.65 3.35
C GLU A 51 6.60 -7.92 3.36
N LEU A 52 5.27 -7.78 3.31
CA LEU A 52 4.34 -8.91 3.24
C LEU A 52 4.33 -9.61 1.88
N LYS A 53 4.72 -8.93 0.79
CA LYS A 53 4.82 -9.55 -0.55
C LYS A 53 5.86 -10.64 -0.65
N HIS A 54 6.88 -10.61 0.22
CA HIS A 54 7.97 -11.57 0.17
C HIS A 54 7.75 -12.67 1.23
N PRO A 55 7.53 -13.93 0.82
CA PRO A 55 7.35 -15.01 1.78
C PRO A 55 8.61 -15.20 2.62
N LYS A 56 8.48 -15.07 3.94
CA LYS A 56 9.59 -15.26 4.91
C LYS A 56 10.04 -16.72 5.01
N VAL A 57 9.15 -17.65 4.65
CA VAL A 57 9.38 -19.09 4.66
C VAL A 57 8.91 -19.65 3.32
N VAL A 58 9.74 -20.48 2.70
CA VAL A 58 9.43 -21.20 1.47
C VAL A 58 9.69 -22.68 1.72
N ALA A 59 8.67 -23.50 1.52
CA ALA A 59 8.77 -24.94 1.66
C ALA A 59 7.68 -25.61 0.82
N PHE A 60 8.04 -26.70 0.13
CA PHE A 60 7.05 -27.51 -0.57
C PHE A 60 7.32 -29.00 -0.37
N LEU A 61 6.25 -29.78 -0.44
CA LEU A 61 6.28 -31.24 -0.42
C LEU A 61 5.26 -31.72 -1.43
N ALA A 62 5.71 -32.49 -2.41
CA ALA A 62 4.85 -33.07 -3.43
C ALA A 62 5.22 -34.53 -3.66
N GLU A 63 4.21 -35.36 -3.89
CA GLU A 63 4.34 -36.77 -4.21
C GLU A 63 4.06 -37.03 -5.69
N LEU A 64 4.62 -38.14 -6.17
CA LEU A 64 4.43 -38.58 -7.54
C LEU A 64 2.96 -38.93 -7.77
N GLY A 65 2.38 -38.39 -8.84
CA GLY A 65 0.97 -38.61 -9.17
C GLY A 65 0.71 -39.95 -9.85
N GLY A 66 0.13 -40.91 -9.12
CA GLY A 66 -0.53 -42.09 -9.69
C GLY A 66 0.35 -43.04 -10.51
N ASN A 67 -0.29 -44.07 -11.10
CA ASN A 67 0.33 -45.29 -11.63
C ASN A 67 1.61 -45.08 -12.46
N TYR A 68 2.75 -45.44 -11.86
CA TYR A 68 4.04 -45.80 -12.47
C TYR A 68 4.28 -45.27 -13.88
N PHE A 69 4.38 -43.96 -14.00
CA PHE A 69 4.98 -43.37 -15.19
C PHE A 69 6.49 -43.58 -15.10
N PHE A 70 7.03 -44.45 -15.95
CA PHE A 70 8.48 -44.53 -16.18
C PHE A 70 8.82 -43.40 -17.15
N PRO A 71 9.33 -42.24 -16.68
CA PRO A 71 9.70 -41.18 -17.60
C PRO A 71 10.77 -41.71 -18.55
N THR A 72 10.60 -41.44 -19.83
CA THR A 72 11.71 -41.63 -20.77
C THR A 72 12.75 -40.54 -20.50
N TYR A 73 14.02 -40.81 -20.84
CA TYR A 73 15.10 -39.82 -20.70
C TYR A 73 14.69 -38.46 -21.29
N GLY A 74 14.83 -37.40 -20.50
CA GLY A 74 14.47 -36.04 -20.88
C GLY A 74 13.04 -35.60 -20.56
N GLN A 75 12.22 -36.46 -19.93
CA GLN A 75 10.89 -36.09 -19.47
C GLN A 75 10.88 -35.63 -18.01
N THR A 76 10.02 -34.67 -17.70
CA THR A 76 9.78 -34.17 -16.34
C THR A 76 8.94 -35.17 -15.55
N LEU A 77 9.34 -35.43 -14.30
CA LEU A 77 8.55 -36.21 -13.36
C LEU A 77 7.33 -35.42 -12.89
N VAL A 78 6.18 -36.08 -12.87
CA VAL A 78 4.90 -35.44 -12.50
C VAL A 78 4.65 -35.62 -11.01
N TYR A 79 5.00 -34.60 -10.22
CA TYR A 79 4.70 -34.50 -8.79
C TYR A 79 3.48 -33.62 -8.57
N ASN A 80 2.29 -34.14 -8.82
CA ASN A 80 1.04 -33.36 -8.76
C ASN A 80 0.23 -33.58 -7.47
N GLN A 81 0.71 -34.40 -6.53
CA GLN A 81 0.08 -34.60 -5.23
C GLN A 81 0.76 -33.67 -4.21
N VAL A 82 0.29 -32.43 -4.06
CA VAL A 82 0.94 -31.42 -3.20
C VAL A 82 0.41 -31.50 -1.77
N HIS A 83 1.32 -31.74 -0.83
CA HIS A 83 1.03 -31.81 0.61
C HIS A 83 1.38 -30.51 1.35
N LEU A 84 2.37 -29.77 0.83
CA LEU A 84 2.83 -28.49 1.38
C LEU A 84 3.24 -27.57 0.23
N ASN A 85 2.87 -26.27 0.31
CA ASN A 85 3.29 -25.25 -0.65
C ASN A 85 3.38 -23.86 0.01
N THR A 86 4.13 -23.77 1.11
CA THR A 86 4.38 -22.51 1.81
C THR A 86 5.23 -21.60 0.94
N GLY A 87 4.79 -20.35 0.77
CA GLY A 87 5.43 -19.38 -0.12
C GLY A 87 5.07 -19.55 -1.60
N HIS A 88 4.19 -20.51 -1.93
CA HIS A 88 3.58 -20.68 -3.25
C HIS A 88 4.57 -20.76 -4.43
N GLY A 89 5.78 -21.28 -4.19
CA GLY A 89 6.81 -21.44 -5.22
C GLY A 89 6.62 -22.66 -6.12
N TYR A 90 5.84 -23.66 -5.68
CA TYR A 90 5.61 -24.88 -6.44
C TYR A 90 4.30 -24.83 -7.25
N SER A 91 4.35 -25.23 -8.52
CA SER A 91 3.18 -25.34 -9.41
C SER A 91 2.86 -26.80 -9.69
N GLU A 92 1.71 -27.29 -9.23
CA GLU A 92 1.25 -28.68 -9.46
C GLU A 92 0.91 -28.96 -10.93
N TYR A 93 0.46 -27.93 -11.66
CA TYR A 93 0.12 -28.03 -13.08
C TYR A 93 1.36 -28.19 -13.95
N GLN A 94 2.44 -27.49 -13.59
CA GLN A 94 3.69 -27.50 -14.36
C GLN A 94 4.71 -28.50 -13.81
N CYS A 95 4.53 -28.95 -12.56
CA CYS A 95 5.49 -29.75 -11.80
C CYS A 95 6.88 -29.08 -11.70
N VAL A 96 6.87 -27.75 -11.50
CA VAL A 96 8.08 -26.92 -11.42
C VAL A 96 8.05 -26.12 -10.13
N PHE A 97 9.18 -26.13 -9.42
CA PHE A 97 9.45 -25.17 -8.36
C PHE A 97 10.13 -23.93 -8.95
N THR A 98 9.55 -22.76 -8.71
CA THR A 98 10.14 -21.45 -9.01
C THR A 98 10.41 -20.73 -7.70
N ALA A 99 11.67 -20.36 -7.45
CA ALA A 99 12.03 -19.64 -6.23
C ALA A 99 11.31 -18.29 -6.17
N PRO A 100 10.44 -18.04 -5.17
CA PRO A 100 9.69 -16.78 -5.07
C PRO A 100 10.57 -15.63 -4.54
N VAL A 101 11.70 -15.96 -3.93
CA VAL A 101 12.68 -15.03 -3.37
C VAL A 101 14.09 -15.55 -3.60
N ASN A 102 15.08 -14.65 -3.64
CA ASN A 102 16.49 -15.03 -3.73
C ASN A 102 16.96 -15.68 -2.43
N GLY A 103 17.72 -16.75 -2.53
CA GLY A 103 18.27 -17.44 -1.36
C GLY A 103 18.89 -18.79 -1.70
N ILE A 104 19.30 -19.50 -0.66
CA ILE A 104 19.77 -20.88 -0.76
C ILE A 104 18.60 -21.80 -0.40
N LEU A 105 18.39 -22.83 -1.21
CA LEU A 105 17.35 -23.84 -1.05
C LEU A 105 17.99 -25.22 -0.85
N PHE A 106 17.30 -26.10 -0.12
CA PHE A 106 17.75 -27.45 0.24
C PHE A 106 16.74 -28.49 -0.20
#